data_AF-A0A940NXP9-F1
#
_entry.id   AF-A0A940NXP9-F1
#
_cell.length_a   1.000
_cell.length_b   1.000
_cell.length_c   1.000
_cell.angle_alpha   90.00
_cell.angle_beta   90.00
_cell.angle_gamma   90.00
#
_symmetry.space_group_name_H-M   'P 1'
#
loop_
_entity.id
_entity.type
_entity.pdbx_description
1 polymer ?
#
loop_
_entity_poly.entity_id
_entity_poly.type
_entity_poly.pdbx_seq_one_letter_code
_entity_poly.pdbx_strand_id
1 'polypeptide(L)'
;MNNIVLTLHIVFPVWLLAIVSLPCITSVLLIVAVILCLLVGVVYKIITRLDRLKPVLYVFRGLAIAAMIAVYVPLMILVGFKQTKLLYPVKRAVYTHGVYGENHAYYDRLLPDTLPKECGHYTFRTQGSMVAQDYHPTSWLSFTTDKATLDAYAVFYDRQGHSRISDAGKYRWVMRMFNMDIADDAEIPEGTVFYYISDYYPKAIVLDYAEERFMVMT
;
A
#
# COMPACT_ATOMS: atom_id res chain seq x y z
N MET A 1 38.94 12.79 -2.92
CA MET A 1 37.70 12.55 -3.70
C MET A 1 36.57 13.22 -2.95
N ASN A 2 35.87 14.19 -3.56
CA ASN A 2 34.95 15.09 -2.87
C ASN A 2 33.76 14.28 -2.32
N ASN A 3 33.45 14.36 -1.02
CA ASN A 3 32.32 13.61 -0.41
C ASN A 3 31.00 13.84 -1.18
N ILE A 4 30.86 14.98 -1.85
CA ILE A 4 29.74 15.33 -2.75
C ILE A 4 29.63 14.38 -3.95
N VAL A 5 30.74 13.98 -4.55
CA VAL A 5 30.76 13.05 -5.70
C VAL A 5 30.38 11.65 -5.22
N LEU A 6 30.87 11.24 -4.05
CA LEU A 6 30.54 9.94 -3.45
C LEU A 6 29.06 9.87 -3.04
N THR A 7 28.52 10.95 -2.45
CA THR A 7 27.09 11.06 -2.16
C THR A 7 26.31 10.96 -3.47
N LEU A 8 26.59 11.76 -4.50
CA LEU A 8 25.89 11.63 -5.79
C LEU A 8 25.99 10.22 -6.39
N HIS A 9 27.14 9.55 -6.35
CA HIS A 9 27.32 8.26 -7.02
C HIS A 9 26.72 7.06 -6.27
N ILE A 10 26.55 7.14 -4.94
CA ILE A 10 25.91 6.08 -4.15
C ILE A 10 24.41 6.32 -4.04
N VAL A 11 24.03 7.59 -3.88
CA VAL A 11 22.68 8.01 -3.62
C VAL A 11 21.89 7.91 -4.93
N PHE A 12 22.40 8.41 -6.06
CA PHE A 12 21.68 8.47 -7.35
C PHE A 12 21.25 7.11 -7.95
N PRO A 13 22.06 6.02 -7.93
CA PRO A 13 21.61 4.70 -8.41
C PRO A 13 20.56 4.07 -7.50
N VAL A 14 20.67 4.27 -6.19
CA VAL A 14 19.65 3.85 -5.20
C VAL A 14 18.34 4.62 -5.41
N TRP A 15 18.42 5.90 -5.79
CA TRP A 15 17.25 6.69 -6.21
C TRP A 15 16.66 6.21 -7.53
N LEU A 16 17.46 5.78 -8.49
CA LEU A 16 16.97 5.26 -9.78
C LEU A 16 16.22 3.93 -9.58
N LEU A 17 16.71 3.06 -8.70
CA LEU A 17 16.00 1.85 -8.28
C LEU A 17 14.72 2.17 -7.48
N ALA A 18 14.74 3.19 -6.63
CA ALA A 18 13.54 3.69 -5.98
C ALA A 18 12.53 4.25 -7.00
N ILE A 19 12.95 5.06 -7.96
CA ILE A 19 12.12 5.61 -9.05
C ILE A 19 11.39 4.50 -9.81
N VAL A 20 12.09 3.39 -10.12
CA VAL A 20 11.51 2.25 -10.85
C VAL A 20 10.57 1.41 -9.98
N SER A 21 10.74 1.42 -8.66
CA SER A 21 9.86 0.69 -7.71
C SER A 21 8.75 1.55 -7.08
N LEU A 22 8.70 2.85 -7.42
CA LEU A 22 7.69 3.81 -6.95
C LEU A 22 6.76 4.30 -8.06
N PRO A 23 5.98 3.45 -8.73
CA PRO A 23 4.82 3.96 -9.43
C PRO A 23 3.68 4.04 -8.40
N CYS A 24 3.29 5.26 -8.01
CA CYS A 24 1.90 5.70 -7.80
C CYS A 24 1.66 6.69 -6.63
N ILE A 25 2.46 6.73 -5.56
CA ILE A 25 2.10 7.59 -4.39
C ILE A 25 2.95 8.87 -4.27
N THR A 26 4.13 8.92 -4.88
CA THR A 26 5.15 9.91 -4.50
C THR A 26 5.89 10.57 -5.66
N SER A 27 5.56 10.31 -6.93
CA SER A 27 6.30 10.90 -8.06
C SER A 27 6.36 12.44 -7.97
N VAL A 28 5.27 13.09 -7.52
CA VAL A 28 5.21 14.54 -7.28
C VAL A 28 6.02 14.95 -6.05
N LEU A 29 5.89 14.25 -4.92
CA LEU A 29 6.67 14.51 -3.70
C LEU A 29 8.17 14.24 -3.88
N LEU A 30 8.52 13.32 -4.77
CA LEU A 30 9.88 12.98 -5.18
C LEU A 30 10.47 14.09 -6.04
N ILE A 31 9.71 14.64 -7.00
CA ILE A 31 10.13 15.82 -7.78
C ILE A 31 10.36 17.00 -6.83
N VAL A 32 9.46 17.24 -5.88
CA VAL A 32 9.61 18.29 -4.86
C VAL A 32 10.83 18.04 -3.98
N ALA A 33 11.08 16.80 -3.54
CA ALA A 33 12.25 16.44 -2.74
C ALA A 33 13.57 16.59 -3.55
N VAL A 34 13.57 16.22 -4.82
CA VAL A 34 14.70 16.41 -5.74
C VAL A 34 14.96 17.90 -5.96
N ILE A 35 13.91 18.71 -6.18
CA ILE A 35 14.01 20.17 -6.31
C ILE A 35 14.55 20.79 -5.01
N LEU A 36 14.07 20.38 -3.84
CA LEU A 36 14.58 20.83 -2.55
C LEU A 36 16.05 20.45 -2.35
N CYS A 37 16.46 19.24 -2.74
CA CYS A 37 17.87 18.81 -2.68
C CYS A 37 18.76 19.59 -3.66
N LEU A 38 18.28 19.88 -4.87
CA LEU A 38 19.00 20.71 -5.85
C LEU A 38 19.12 22.16 -5.36
N LEU A 39 18.05 22.71 -4.77
CA LEU A 39 18.06 24.02 -4.12
C LEU A 39 19.06 24.07 -2.96
N VAL A 40 19.13 23.04 -2.12
CA VAL A 40 20.16 22.93 -1.07
C VAL A 40 21.56 22.96 -1.68
N GLY A 41 21.79 22.30 -2.81
CA GLY A 41 23.07 22.34 -3.54
C GLY A 41 23.42 23.72 -4.12
N VAL A 42 22.45 24.43 -4.68
CA VAL A 42 22.62 25.81 -5.19
C VAL A 42 22.88 26.80 -4.06
N VAL A 43 22.10 26.70 -2.98
CA VAL A 43 22.24 27.52 -1.77
C VAL A 43 23.58 27.24 -1.07
N TYR A 44 24.08 26.00 -1.10
CA TYR A 44 25.42 25.64 -0.60
C TYR A 44 26.51 26.45 -1.27
N LYS A 45 26.45 26.61 -2.60
CA LYS A 45 27.45 27.33 -3.40
C LYS A 45 27.51 28.83 -3.07
N ILE A 46 26.38 29.39 -2.64
CA ILE A 46 26.24 30.80 -2.21
C ILE A 46 26.69 30.96 -0.75
N ILE A 47 26.28 30.04 0.13
CA ILE A 47 26.52 30.07 1.58
C ILE A 47 27.96 29.74 1.96
N THR A 48 28.68 28.90 1.21
CA THR A 48 30.10 28.58 1.50
C THR A 48 31.03 29.79 1.41
N ARG A 49 30.57 30.93 0.85
CA ARG A 49 31.31 32.21 0.86
C ARG A 49 31.06 33.05 2.12
N LEU A 50 30.10 32.67 2.95
CA LEU A 50 29.65 33.42 4.13
C LEU A 50 29.55 32.48 5.34
N ASP A 51 30.63 32.39 6.13
CA ASP A 51 30.75 31.49 7.29
C ASP A 51 29.59 31.59 8.30
N ARG A 52 28.95 32.76 8.40
CA ARG A 52 27.79 33.01 9.30
C ARG A 52 26.52 32.22 8.93
N LEU A 53 26.43 31.67 7.72
CA LEU A 53 25.22 30.98 7.23
C LEU A 53 25.32 29.44 7.30
N LYS A 54 26.44 28.89 7.80
CA LYS A 54 26.62 27.44 8.04
C LYS A 54 25.53 26.80 8.93
N PRO A 55 25.04 27.43 10.02
CA PRO A 55 23.98 26.84 10.86
C PRO A 55 22.66 26.64 10.10
N VAL A 56 22.26 27.60 9.27
CA VAL A 56 21.06 27.54 8.43
C VAL A 56 21.12 26.32 7.50
N LEU A 57 22.30 26.03 6.98
CA LEU A 57 22.51 24.92 6.08
C LEU A 57 22.37 23.54 6.76
N TYR A 58 22.76 23.42 8.04
CA TYR A 58 22.51 22.22 8.83
C TYR A 58 21.02 22.00 9.10
N VAL A 59 20.25 23.07 9.34
CA VAL A 59 18.80 23.00 9.51
C VAL A 59 18.13 22.49 8.24
N PHE A 60 18.48 23.04 7.07
CA PHE A 60 17.95 22.56 5.78
C PHE A 60 18.28 21.09 5.51
N ARG A 61 19.48 20.62 5.88
CA ARG A 61 19.85 19.21 5.78
C ARG A 61 19.00 18.33 6.68
N GLY A 62 18.78 18.75 7.93
CA GLY A 62 17.90 18.05 8.87
C GLY A 62 16.47 17.93 8.32
N LEU A 63 15.92 19.02 7.78
CA LEU A 63 14.60 19.03 7.14
C LEU A 63 14.52 18.11 5.92
N ALA A 64 15.54 18.11 5.06
CA ALA A 64 15.60 17.21 3.91
C ALA A 64 15.62 15.73 4.33
N ILE A 65 16.41 15.38 5.36
CA ILE A 65 16.44 14.02 5.90
C ILE A 65 15.09 13.63 6.52
N ALA A 66 14.48 14.52 7.30
CA ALA A 66 13.16 14.28 7.89
C ALA A 66 12.10 14.05 6.81
N ALA A 67 12.12 14.85 5.74
CA ALA A 67 11.23 14.67 4.58
C ALA A 67 11.45 13.32 3.89
N MET A 68 12.71 12.87 3.73
CA MET A 68 13.00 11.54 3.18
C MET A 68 12.43 10.42 4.04
N ILE A 69 12.62 10.50 5.36
CA ILE A 69 12.07 9.51 6.30
C ILE A 69 10.55 9.49 6.22
N ALA A 70 9.91 10.66 6.21
CA ALA A 70 8.45 10.80 6.14
C ALA A 70 7.85 10.18 4.87
N VAL A 71 8.58 10.16 3.76
CA VAL A 71 8.14 9.55 2.49
C VAL A 71 8.48 8.06 2.42
N TYR A 72 9.68 7.68 2.83
CA TYR A 72 10.21 6.33 2.60
C TYR A 72 9.67 5.30 3.60
N VAL A 73 9.47 5.71 4.87
CA VAL A 73 8.99 4.79 5.92
C VAL A 73 7.58 4.26 5.62
N PRO A 74 6.57 5.10 5.28
CA PRO A 74 5.25 4.59 4.93
C PRO A 74 5.28 3.62 3.74
N LEU A 75 6.10 3.90 2.73
CA LEU A 75 6.25 3.01 1.58
C LEU A 75 6.85 1.65 1.97
N MET A 76 7.92 1.65 2.76
CA MET A 76 8.53 0.40 3.24
C MET A 76 7.53 -0.42 4.07
N ILE A 77 6.68 0.23 4.86
CA ILE A 77 5.64 -0.44 5.64
C ILE A 77 4.56 -1.03 4.70
N LEU A 78 4.15 -0.27 3.67
CA LEU A 78 3.13 -0.68 2.71
C LEU A 78 3.57 -1.91 1.88
N VAL A 79 4.75 -1.82 1.25
CA VAL A 79 5.29 -2.85 0.35
C VAL A 79 5.91 -4.01 1.13
N GLY A 80 6.54 -3.73 2.27
CA GLY A 80 7.17 -4.68 3.15
C GLY A 80 6.22 -5.33 4.15
N PHE A 81 6.78 -6.12 5.07
CA PHE A 81 6.10 -6.65 6.25
C PHE A 81 4.76 -7.36 5.97
N LYS A 82 4.66 -8.02 4.82
CA LYS A 82 3.40 -8.61 4.33
C LYS A 82 2.81 -9.62 5.31
N GLN A 83 3.64 -10.32 6.08
CA GLN A 83 3.22 -11.36 7.02
C GLN A 83 3.30 -10.91 8.49
N THR A 84 3.51 -9.61 8.74
CA THR A 84 3.72 -9.08 10.10
C THR A 84 2.43 -8.51 10.68
N LYS A 85 1.68 -9.34 11.44
CA LYS A 85 0.40 -8.97 12.06
C LYS A 85 0.45 -7.69 12.91
N LEU A 86 1.54 -7.47 13.65
CA LEU A 86 1.72 -6.30 14.52
C LEU A 86 1.68 -4.98 13.73
N LEU A 87 2.06 -5.00 12.46
CA LEU A 87 2.05 -3.82 11.60
C LEU A 87 0.71 -3.62 10.89
N TYR A 88 -0.28 -4.49 11.09
CA TYR A 88 -1.58 -4.37 10.45
C TYR A 88 -2.23 -2.98 10.63
N PRO A 89 -2.35 -2.42 11.85
CA PRO A 89 -3.00 -1.11 12.03
C PRO A 89 -2.27 -0.01 11.26
N VAL A 90 -0.93 -0.07 11.23
CA VAL A 90 -0.11 0.90 10.52
C VAL A 90 -0.27 0.72 9.01
N LYS A 91 -0.23 -0.50 8.50
CA LYS A 91 -0.45 -0.79 7.07
C LYS A 91 -1.84 -0.37 6.61
N ARG A 92 -2.88 -0.66 7.41
CA ARG A 92 -4.26 -0.24 7.15
C ARG A 92 -4.33 1.28 7.05
N ALA A 93 -3.81 2.00 8.05
CA ALA A 93 -3.85 3.47 8.08
C ALA A 93 -3.09 4.10 6.90
N VAL A 94 -1.89 3.62 6.59
CA VAL A 94 -1.11 4.10 5.44
C VAL A 94 -1.84 3.84 4.12
N TYR A 95 -2.54 2.71 4.01
CA TYR A 95 -3.31 2.38 2.82
C TYR A 95 -4.59 3.22 2.70
N THR A 96 -5.44 3.26 3.73
CA THR A 96 -6.75 3.93 3.68
C THR A 96 -6.62 5.45 3.61
N HIS A 97 -5.78 6.04 4.46
CA HIS A 97 -5.62 7.50 4.53
C HIS A 97 -4.54 8.06 3.61
N GLY A 98 -3.52 7.26 3.29
CA GLY A 98 -2.44 7.68 2.39
C GLY A 98 -2.84 7.54 0.92
N VAL A 99 -3.20 6.32 0.50
CA VAL A 99 -3.47 6.02 -0.91
C VAL A 99 -4.84 6.51 -1.35
N TYR A 100 -5.85 6.31 -0.52
CA TYR A 100 -7.25 6.61 -0.84
C TYR A 100 -7.80 7.80 -0.03
N GLY A 101 -6.95 8.71 0.44
CA GLY A 101 -7.31 9.74 1.43
C GLY A 101 -8.66 10.46 1.22
N GLU A 102 -9.05 10.79 -0.01
CA GLU A 102 -10.37 11.40 -0.29
C GLU A 102 -11.55 10.43 -0.10
N ASN A 103 -11.34 9.14 -0.36
CA ASN A 103 -12.32 8.07 -0.22
C ASN A 103 -12.06 7.16 1.00
N HIS A 104 -11.23 7.61 1.96
CA HIS A 104 -10.76 6.78 3.08
C HIS A 104 -11.92 6.12 3.84
N ALA A 105 -13.02 6.84 4.09
CA ALA A 105 -14.18 6.34 4.83
C ALA A 105 -14.84 5.10 4.21
N TYR A 106 -14.71 4.94 2.89
CA TYR A 106 -15.20 3.74 2.20
C TYR A 106 -14.23 2.56 2.38
N TYR A 107 -12.92 2.77 2.17
CA TYR A 107 -11.92 1.70 2.29
C TYR A 107 -11.70 1.26 3.74
N ASP A 108 -11.89 2.18 4.69
CA ASP A 108 -11.85 1.89 6.13
C ASP A 108 -12.96 0.90 6.53
N ARG A 109 -14.13 0.92 5.84
CA ARG A 109 -15.21 -0.05 6.08
C ARG A 109 -14.97 -1.41 5.45
N LEU A 110 -14.16 -1.49 4.40
CA LEU A 110 -13.85 -2.77 3.73
C LEU A 110 -12.84 -3.59 4.52
N LEU A 111 -11.85 -2.93 5.10
CA LEU A 111 -10.82 -3.58 5.91
C LEU A 111 -11.26 -3.66 7.38
N PRO A 112 -11.09 -4.81 8.06
CA PRO A 112 -11.33 -4.90 9.50
C PRO A 112 -10.63 -3.80 10.30
N ASP A 113 -11.23 -3.27 11.36
CA ASP A 113 -10.55 -2.28 12.21
C ASP A 113 -9.36 -2.91 12.96
N THR A 114 -9.54 -4.16 13.37
CA THR A 114 -8.53 -4.96 14.07
C THR A 114 -8.54 -6.39 13.52
N LEU A 115 -7.40 -7.08 13.64
CA LEU A 115 -7.36 -8.50 13.35
C LEU A 115 -8.13 -9.27 14.41
N PRO A 116 -8.88 -10.32 14.03
CA PRO A 116 -9.57 -11.16 15.00
C PRO A 116 -8.58 -11.86 15.93
N LYS A 117 -9.08 -12.31 17.08
CA LYS A 117 -8.28 -13.04 18.07
C LYS A 117 -7.66 -14.30 17.44
N GLU A 118 -8.49 -15.07 16.74
CA GLU A 118 -8.04 -16.20 15.92
C GLU A 118 -7.64 -15.67 14.55
N CYS A 119 -6.34 -15.41 14.36
CA CYS A 119 -5.79 -14.93 13.10
C CYS A 119 -4.55 -15.76 12.78
N GLY A 120 -4.69 -16.76 11.91
CA GLY A 120 -3.61 -17.56 11.33
C GLY A 120 -3.21 -17.08 9.92
N HIS A 121 -2.11 -17.61 9.39
CA HIS A 121 -1.65 -17.38 8.00
C HIS A 121 -1.89 -15.98 7.41
N TYR A 122 -1.57 -14.95 8.19
CA TYR A 122 -1.82 -13.55 7.83
C TYR A 122 -0.92 -13.09 6.68
N THR A 123 -1.51 -12.44 5.69
CA THR A 123 -0.82 -11.72 4.64
C THR A 123 -1.57 -10.43 4.27
N PHE A 124 -0.91 -9.29 4.32
CA PHE A 124 -1.39 -8.03 3.75
C PHE A 124 -0.40 -7.53 2.70
N ARG A 125 -0.77 -7.66 1.43
CA ARG A 125 0.05 -7.29 0.28
C ARG A 125 -0.54 -6.09 -0.43
N THR A 126 0.29 -5.10 -0.69
CA THR A 126 -0.04 -3.97 -1.57
C THR A 126 0.76 -4.10 -2.86
N GLN A 127 0.12 -3.91 -4.00
CA GLN A 127 0.71 -3.93 -5.33
C GLN A 127 0.67 -2.51 -5.90
N GLY A 128 1.84 -2.00 -6.30
CA GLY A 128 1.90 -0.73 -7.03
C GLY A 128 1.41 -0.93 -8.47
N SER A 129 0.85 0.11 -9.08
CA SER A 129 0.51 0.11 -10.51
C SER A 129 1.29 1.19 -11.26
N MET A 130 1.72 0.86 -12.48
CA MET A 130 2.37 1.80 -13.40
C MET A 130 1.40 2.89 -13.89
N VAL A 131 1.96 4.08 -14.06
CA VAL A 131 1.34 5.38 -14.31
C VAL A 131 0.34 5.34 -15.48
N ALA A 132 -0.95 5.24 -15.14
CA ALA A 132 -2.06 5.82 -15.87
C ALA A 132 -2.92 6.58 -14.85
N GLN A 133 -3.53 7.71 -15.23
CA GLN A 133 -4.25 8.61 -14.31
C GLN A 133 -5.39 7.93 -13.54
N ASP A 134 -5.86 6.80 -14.03
CA ASP A 134 -6.95 6.03 -13.43
C ASP A 134 -6.47 4.79 -12.66
N TYR A 135 -5.17 4.55 -12.47
CA TYR A 135 -4.67 3.32 -11.83
C TYR A 135 -4.33 3.49 -10.35
N HIS A 136 -5.19 2.94 -9.48
CA HIS A 136 -4.99 2.95 -8.04
C HIS A 136 -4.15 1.73 -7.57
N PRO A 137 -3.32 1.87 -6.53
CA PRO A 137 -2.59 0.76 -5.93
C PRO A 137 -3.56 -0.27 -5.32
N THR A 138 -3.55 -1.48 -5.86
CA THR A 138 -4.40 -2.56 -5.36
C THR A 138 -3.81 -3.18 -4.10
N SER A 139 -4.64 -3.68 -3.21
CA SER A 139 -4.20 -4.43 -2.05
C SER A 139 -5.06 -5.62 -1.75
N TRP A 140 -4.48 -6.62 -1.11
CA TRP A 140 -5.28 -7.70 -0.55
C TRP A 140 -4.78 -8.08 0.84
N LEU A 141 -5.73 -8.30 1.73
CA LEU A 141 -5.54 -8.83 3.07
C LEU A 141 -6.16 -10.22 3.10
N SER A 142 -5.41 -11.21 3.60
CA SER A 142 -5.92 -12.53 3.90
C SER A 142 -5.39 -13.04 5.22
N PHE A 143 -6.20 -13.83 5.92
CA PHE A 143 -5.81 -14.57 7.11
C PHE A 143 -6.76 -15.76 7.30
N THR A 144 -6.31 -16.77 8.01
CA THR A 144 -7.19 -17.84 8.51
C THR A 144 -7.77 -17.45 9.87
N THR A 145 -9.00 -17.88 10.15
CA THR A 145 -9.76 -17.52 11.35
C THR A 145 -10.87 -18.53 11.60
N ASP A 146 -11.45 -18.55 12.79
CA ASP A 146 -12.53 -19.48 13.08
C ASP A 146 -13.83 -19.17 12.29
N LYS A 147 -14.67 -20.20 12.13
CA LYS A 147 -15.97 -20.08 11.46
C LYS A 147 -16.88 -18.98 12.03
N ALA A 148 -16.92 -18.79 13.35
CA ALA A 148 -17.80 -17.80 13.96
C ALA A 148 -17.39 -16.37 13.57
N THR A 149 -16.09 -16.13 13.42
CA THR A 149 -15.53 -14.89 12.89
C THR A 149 -15.92 -14.69 11.42
N LEU A 150 -15.88 -15.73 10.58
CA LEU A 150 -16.35 -15.64 9.19
C LEU A 150 -17.85 -15.34 9.10
N ASP A 151 -18.68 -15.98 9.94
CA ASP A 151 -20.12 -15.71 10.02
C ASP A 151 -20.39 -14.24 10.39
N ALA A 152 -19.63 -13.69 11.34
CA ALA A 152 -19.72 -12.28 11.72
C ALA A 152 -19.36 -11.32 10.57
N TYR A 153 -18.31 -11.63 9.80
CA TYR A 153 -17.96 -10.85 8.61
C TYR A 153 -19.03 -10.96 7.53
N ALA A 154 -19.61 -12.14 7.29
CA ALA A 154 -20.70 -12.29 6.34
C ALA A 154 -21.89 -11.36 6.68
N VAL A 155 -22.34 -11.39 7.95
CA VAL A 155 -23.40 -10.52 8.44
C VAL A 155 -23.03 -9.04 8.30
N PHE A 156 -21.77 -8.68 8.59
CA PHE A 156 -21.29 -7.30 8.44
C PHE A 156 -21.42 -6.82 7.00
N TYR A 157 -20.92 -7.56 6.02
CA TYR A 157 -20.94 -7.13 4.61
C TYR A 157 -22.34 -7.19 3.98
N ASP A 158 -23.19 -8.15 4.40
CA ASP A 158 -24.60 -8.15 4.02
C ASP A 158 -25.30 -6.86 4.48
N ARG A 159 -25.01 -6.39 5.70
CA ARG A 159 -25.58 -5.12 6.23
C ARG A 159 -25.07 -3.88 5.52
N GLN A 160 -23.87 -3.92 4.96
CA GLN A 160 -23.35 -2.85 4.10
C GLN A 160 -24.03 -2.83 2.71
N GLY A 161 -24.91 -3.80 2.41
CA GLY A 161 -25.62 -3.88 1.15
C GLY A 161 -24.78 -4.45 0.00
N HIS A 162 -23.68 -5.16 0.31
CA HIS A 162 -22.88 -5.81 -0.72
C HIS A 162 -23.55 -7.10 -1.20
N SER A 163 -23.68 -7.24 -2.52
CA SER A 163 -24.30 -8.42 -3.12
C SER A 163 -23.33 -9.60 -3.14
N ARG A 164 -23.81 -10.74 -2.65
CA ARG A 164 -23.17 -12.04 -2.87
C ARG A 164 -23.33 -12.44 -4.33
N ILE A 165 -22.27 -12.96 -4.94
CA ILE A 165 -22.25 -13.36 -6.36
C ILE A 165 -21.77 -14.81 -6.49
N SER A 166 -22.45 -15.58 -7.35
CA SER A 166 -22.10 -16.97 -7.70
C SER A 166 -21.51 -17.11 -9.11
N ASP A 167 -21.11 -15.99 -9.74
CA ASP A 167 -20.49 -15.93 -11.05
C ASP A 167 -19.00 -16.29 -10.95
N ALA A 168 -18.66 -17.49 -11.38
CA ALA A 168 -17.28 -17.99 -11.39
C ALA A 168 -16.37 -17.20 -12.35
N GLY A 169 -16.91 -16.62 -13.42
CA GLY A 169 -16.16 -15.75 -14.33
C GLY A 169 -15.66 -14.50 -13.62
N LYS A 170 -16.52 -13.84 -12.84
CA LYS A 170 -16.14 -12.69 -12.01
C LYS A 170 -15.14 -13.06 -10.92
N TYR A 171 -15.36 -14.19 -10.26
CA TYR A 171 -14.42 -14.71 -9.26
C TYR A 171 -13.02 -14.90 -9.86
N ARG A 172 -12.90 -15.61 -11.00
CA ARG A 172 -11.63 -15.80 -11.70
C ARG A 172 -10.98 -14.49 -12.11
N TRP A 173 -11.77 -13.55 -12.66
CA TRP A 173 -11.26 -12.26 -13.10
C TRP A 173 -10.65 -11.46 -11.93
N VAL A 174 -11.35 -11.41 -10.79
CA VAL A 174 -10.85 -10.75 -9.58
C VAL A 174 -9.59 -11.44 -9.06
N MET A 175 -9.59 -12.76 -8.88
CA MET A 175 -8.43 -13.50 -8.38
C MET A 175 -7.17 -13.25 -9.24
N ARG A 176 -7.32 -13.26 -10.56
CA ARG A 176 -6.23 -12.97 -11.51
C ARG A 176 -5.73 -11.54 -11.41
N MET A 177 -6.62 -10.56 -11.23
CA MET A 177 -6.23 -9.16 -11.08
C MET A 177 -5.31 -8.94 -9.87
N PHE A 178 -5.44 -9.75 -8.82
CA PHE A 178 -4.58 -9.69 -7.63
C PHE A 178 -3.37 -10.64 -7.70
N ASN A 179 -3.05 -11.17 -8.90
CA ASN A 179 -1.97 -12.13 -9.16
C ASN A 179 -2.08 -13.41 -8.31
N MET A 180 -3.31 -13.90 -8.10
CA MET A 180 -3.54 -15.21 -7.52
C MET A 180 -3.54 -16.27 -8.62
N ASP A 181 -2.82 -17.36 -8.39
CA ASP A 181 -2.76 -18.48 -9.33
C ASP A 181 -4.05 -19.30 -9.22
N ILE A 182 -4.81 -19.33 -10.31
CA ILE A 182 -6.13 -19.95 -10.39
C ILE A 182 -6.34 -20.54 -11.79
N ALA A 183 -6.79 -21.79 -11.83
CA ALA A 183 -7.08 -22.50 -13.08
C ALA A 183 -8.12 -21.78 -13.97
N ASP A 184 -8.04 -21.98 -15.28
CA ASP A 184 -8.94 -21.35 -16.26
C ASP A 184 -10.41 -21.76 -16.10
N ASP A 185 -10.64 -22.97 -15.60
CA ASP A 185 -11.94 -23.59 -15.34
C ASP A 185 -12.33 -23.56 -13.86
N ALA A 186 -11.59 -22.82 -13.02
CA ALA A 186 -11.88 -22.76 -11.59
C ALA A 186 -13.28 -22.20 -11.32
N GLU A 187 -14.08 -23.00 -10.62
CA GLU A 187 -15.34 -22.59 -10.03
C GLU A 187 -15.11 -21.89 -8.68
N ILE A 188 -16.15 -21.23 -8.15
CA ILE A 188 -16.12 -20.76 -6.77
C ILE A 188 -16.12 -22.00 -5.87
N PRO A 189 -15.14 -22.16 -4.96
CA PRO A 189 -15.05 -23.34 -4.11
C PRO A 189 -16.33 -23.54 -3.28
N GLU A 190 -16.71 -24.79 -3.06
CA GLU A 190 -17.88 -25.11 -2.24
C GLU A 190 -17.70 -24.54 -0.81
N GLY A 191 -18.74 -23.93 -0.27
CA GLY A 191 -18.66 -23.26 1.03
C GLY A 191 -17.91 -21.92 0.98
N THR A 192 -17.63 -21.35 -0.19
CA THR A 192 -17.11 -19.97 -0.30
C THR A 192 -18.24 -18.97 -0.53
N VAL A 193 -18.25 -17.89 0.26
CA VAL A 193 -19.08 -16.71 0.03
C VAL A 193 -18.24 -15.63 -0.62
N PHE A 194 -18.65 -15.21 -1.82
CA PHE A 194 -17.97 -14.18 -2.61
C PHE A 194 -18.85 -12.94 -2.73
N TYR A 195 -18.34 -11.79 -2.26
CA TYR A 195 -18.93 -10.48 -2.46
C TYR A 195 -18.15 -9.75 -3.53
N TYR A 196 -18.85 -9.24 -4.54
CA TYR A 196 -18.25 -8.40 -5.58
C TYR A 196 -18.83 -6.99 -5.46
N ILE A 197 -17.95 -6.01 -5.35
CA ILE A 197 -18.33 -4.62 -5.15
C ILE A 197 -17.98 -3.85 -6.41
N SER A 198 -19.00 -3.48 -7.19
CA SER A 198 -18.81 -2.81 -8.47
C SER A 198 -18.52 -1.32 -8.27
N ASP A 199 -17.28 -0.93 -8.49
CA ASP A 199 -16.84 0.44 -8.77
C ASP A 199 -15.77 0.39 -9.88
N TYR A 200 -15.21 1.55 -10.24
CA TYR A 200 -14.14 1.73 -11.24
C TYR A 200 -12.94 0.76 -11.09
N TYR A 201 -12.77 0.13 -9.91
CA TYR A 201 -11.84 -0.97 -9.64
C TYR A 201 -12.56 -2.13 -8.94
N PRO A 202 -12.28 -3.40 -9.30
CA PRO A 202 -12.87 -4.52 -8.60
C PRO A 202 -12.37 -4.59 -7.16
N LYS A 203 -13.34 -4.59 -6.25
CA LYS A 203 -13.13 -4.87 -4.84
C LYS A 203 -13.96 -6.09 -4.51
N ALA A 204 -13.38 -6.99 -3.72
CA ALA A 204 -14.06 -8.22 -3.39
C ALA A 204 -13.74 -8.69 -1.98
N ILE A 205 -14.68 -9.42 -1.41
CA ILE A 205 -14.50 -10.14 -0.15
C ILE A 205 -14.78 -11.61 -0.42
N VAL A 206 -13.92 -12.46 0.10
CA VAL A 206 -14.01 -13.91 0.00
C VAL A 206 -14.00 -14.46 1.41
N LEU A 207 -15.05 -15.20 1.78
CA LEU A 207 -15.14 -15.94 3.02
C LEU A 207 -15.17 -17.41 2.66
N ASP A 208 -14.04 -18.09 2.81
CA ASP A 208 -13.86 -19.49 2.45
C ASP A 208 -13.96 -20.34 3.72
N TYR A 209 -15.10 -21.02 3.89
CA TYR A 209 -15.38 -21.79 5.10
C TYR A 209 -14.69 -23.15 5.12
N ALA A 210 -14.21 -23.66 3.99
CA ALA A 210 -13.47 -24.92 3.92
C ALA A 210 -12.05 -24.73 4.44
N GLU A 211 -11.41 -23.63 4.03
CA GLU A 211 -10.05 -23.26 4.44
C GLU A 211 -10.02 -22.32 5.67
N GLU A 212 -11.19 -22.04 6.26
CA GLU A 212 -11.33 -21.12 7.39
C GLU A 212 -10.64 -19.77 7.11
N ARG A 213 -10.82 -19.24 5.90
CA ARG A 213 -10.02 -18.14 5.36
C ARG A 213 -10.88 -16.93 5.02
N PHE A 214 -10.44 -15.79 5.52
CA PHE A 214 -10.90 -14.48 5.11
C PHE A 214 -9.97 -13.89 4.05
N MET A 215 -10.55 -13.20 3.06
CA MET A 215 -9.80 -12.38 2.13
C MET A 215 -10.61 -11.14 1.73
N VAL A 216 -9.93 -10.00 1.65
CA VAL A 216 -10.48 -8.76 1.09
C VAL A 216 -9.48 -8.18 0.11
N MET A 217 -9.99 -7.72 -1.02
CA MET A 217 -9.25 -7.20 -2.16
C MET A 217 -9.79 -5.81 -2.50
N THR A 218 -8.91 -4.83 -2.64
CA THR A 218 -9.23 -3.40 -2.80
C THR A 218 -8.39 -2.72 -3.87
#